data_AF-A0A0J1BRK2-F1
#
_entry.id   AF-A0A0J1BRK2-F1
#
_cell.length_a   1.000
_cell.length_b   1.000
_cell.length_c   1.000
_cell.angle_alpha   90.00
_cell.angle_beta   90.00
_cell.angle_gamma   90.00
#
_symmetry.space_group_name_H-M   'P 1'
#
loop_
_entity.id
_entity.type
_entity.pdbx_description
1 polymer ?
#
loop_
_entity_poly.entity_id
_entity_poly.type
_entity_poly.pdbx_seq_one_letter_code
_entity_poly.pdbx_strand_id
1 'polypeptide(L)' 'MTPLERVLRLGPDDSFPEELLDLPVEHLQILHSRICRQLDHEHLSLDGAHPITLDRMAELRIEFTSRLVR' A
#
# COMPACT_ATOMS: atom_id res chain seq x y z
N MET A 1 -9.85 -19.69 -15.42
CA MET A 1 -8.51 -19.12 -15.16
C MET A 1 -7.63 -19.36 -16.36
N THR A 2 -7.00 -18.31 -16.88
CA THR A 2 -6.04 -18.43 -17.98
C THR A 2 -4.73 -19.04 -17.46
N PRO A 3 -3.92 -19.66 -18.34
CA PRO A 3 -2.61 -20.20 -17.96
C PRO A 3 -1.67 -19.16 -17.31
N LEU A 4 -1.80 -17.89 -17.72
CA LEU A 4 -1.05 -16.76 -17.16
C LEU A 4 -1.49 -16.41 -15.74
N GLU A 5 -2.80 -16.40 -15.46
CA GLU A 5 -3.33 -16.13 -14.12
C GLU A 5 -2.85 -17.16 -13.09
N ARG A 6 -2.62 -18.40 -13.53
CA ARG A 6 -2.17 -19.51 -12.71
C ARG A 6 -0.69 -19.43 -12.35
N VAL A 7 0.10 -18.64 -13.08
CA VAL A 7 1.52 -18.34 -12.74
C VAL A 7 1.62 -17.10 -11.85
N LEU A 8 0.63 -16.21 -11.90
CA LEU A 8 0.65 -14.92 -11.22
C LEU A 8 -0.05 -14.92 -9.84
N ARG A 9 -0.70 -16.02 -9.44
CA ARG A 9 -1.46 -16.09 -8.19
C ARG A 9 -1.20 -17.41 -7.47
N LEU A 10 -0.95 -17.31 -6.18
CA LEU A 10 -0.95 -18.46 -5.26
C LEU A 10 -2.39 -18.73 -4.81
N GLY A 11 -2.84 -19.96 -5.02
CA GLY A 11 -4.08 -20.50 -4.47
C GLY A 11 -3.91 -20.95 -3.02
N PRO A 12 -5.01 -21.20 -2.30
CA PRO A 12 -4.97 -21.61 -0.89
C PRO A 12 -4.31 -22.99 -0.67
N ASP A 13 -4.35 -23.86 -1.68
CA ASP A 13 -3.74 -25.20 -1.64
C ASP A 13 -2.32 -25.22 -2.22
N ASP A 14 -1.83 -24.09 -2.74
CA ASP A 14 -0.47 -24.02 -3.28
C ASP A 14 0.53 -23.95 -2.13
N SER A 15 1.55 -24.81 -2.20
CA SER A 15 2.68 -24.76 -1.27
C SER A 15 3.36 -23.39 -1.33
N PHE A 16 3.79 -22.89 -0.18
CA PHE A 16 4.57 -21.65 -0.13
C PHE A 16 5.88 -21.84 -0.93
N PRO A 17 6.27 -20.89 -1.80
CA PRO A 17 7.49 -21.02 -2.60
C PRO A 17 8.74 -21.11 -1.73
N GLU A 18 9.55 -22.16 -1.90
CA GLU A 18 10.75 -22.39 -1.09
C GLU A 18 11.80 -21.29 -1.26
N GLU A 19 11.88 -20.69 -2.46
CA GLU A 19 12.81 -19.61 -2.77
C GLU A 19 12.54 -18.33 -1.97
N LEU A 20 11.32 -18.19 -1.42
CA LEU A 20 10.94 -17.07 -0.56
C LEU A 20 11.26 -17.31 0.92
N LEU A 21 11.59 -18.56 1.32
CA LEU A 21 11.95 -18.89 2.71
C LEU A 21 13.28 -18.26 3.12
N ASP A 22 14.21 -18.14 2.18
CA ASP A 22 15.52 -17.51 2.40
C ASP A 22 15.44 -15.98 2.39
N LEU A 23 14.29 -15.41 2.02
CA LEU A 23 14.14 -13.96 1.94
C LEU A 23 13.83 -13.37 3.32
N PRO A 24 14.64 -12.43 3.83
CA PRO A 24 14.33 -11.77 5.09
C PRO A 24 12.96 -11.07 5.02
N VAL A 25 12.13 -11.28 6.05
CA VAL A 25 10.79 -10.65 6.15
C VAL A 25 10.87 -9.13 6.01
N GLU A 26 11.91 -8.51 6.56
CA GLU A 26 12.16 -7.08 6.42
C GLU A 26 12.30 -6.65 4.95
N HIS A 27 13.02 -7.40 4.13
CA HIS A 27 13.19 -7.10 2.71
C HIS A 27 11.87 -7.23 1.95
N LEU A 28 11.05 -8.24 2.27
CA LEU A 28 9.70 -8.39 1.72
C LEU A 28 8.82 -7.18 2.08
N GLN A 29 8.85 -6.74 3.33
CA GLN A 29 8.08 -5.59 3.80
C GLN A 29 8.52 -4.28 3.11
N ILE A 30 9.84 -4.09 2.95
CA ILE A 30 10.39 -2.94 2.22
C ILE A 30 9.94 -2.96 0.76
N LEU A 31 10.04 -4.11 0.08
CA LEU A 31 9.61 -4.26 -1.31
C LEU A 31 8.11 -3.99 -1.47
N HIS A 32 7.28 -4.59 -0.60
CA HIS A 32 5.83 -4.36 -0.58
C HIS A 32 5.51 -2.86 -0.41
N SER A 33 6.15 -2.18 0.54
CA SER A 33 5.97 -0.75 0.75
C SER A 33 6.31 0.09 -0.49
N ARG A 34 7.39 -0.27 -1.20
CA ARG A 34 7.79 0.42 -2.43
C ARG A 34 6.78 0.21 -3.56
N ILE A 35 6.29 -1.01 -3.74
CA ILE A 35 5.28 -1.34 -4.76
C ILE A 35 3.99 -0.57 -4.49
N CYS A 36 3.49 -0.57 -3.25
CA CYS A 36 2.30 0.18 -2.89
C CYS A 36 2.44 1.67 -3.21
N ARG A 37 3.57 2.30 -2.83
CA ARG A 37 3.82 3.72 -3.15
C ARG A 37 3.89 4.00 -4.64
N GLN A 38 4.47 3.07 -5.41
CA GLN A 38 4.56 3.21 -6.86
C GLN A 38 3.17 3.11 -7.49
N LEU A 39 2.35 2.14 -7.07
CA LEU A 39 0.97 2.01 -7.50
C LEU A 39 0.14 3.22 -7.10
N ASP A 40 0.32 3.72 -5.87
CA ASP A 40 -0.33 4.95 -5.43
C ASP A 40 0.09 6.11 -6.32
N HIS A 41 1.36 6.26 -6.68
CA HIS A 41 1.80 7.31 -7.60
C HIS A 41 1.23 7.16 -9.01
N GLU A 42 1.19 5.94 -9.55
CA GLU A 42 0.69 5.62 -10.90
C GLU A 42 -0.83 5.74 -11.00
N HIS A 43 -1.54 5.45 -9.93
CA HIS A 43 -3.00 5.41 -9.87
C HIS A 43 -3.63 6.50 -9.00
N LEU A 44 -2.83 7.41 -8.44
CA LEU A 44 -3.34 8.65 -7.87
C LEU A 44 -4.09 9.36 -9.00
N SER A 45 -5.41 9.49 -8.85
CA SER A 45 -6.21 10.21 -9.83
C SER A 45 -5.73 11.66 -9.92
N LEU A 46 -5.67 12.19 -11.15
CA LEU A 46 -5.38 13.61 -11.40
C LEU A 46 -6.34 14.55 -10.65
N ASP A 47 -7.53 14.05 -10.31
CA ASP A 47 -8.56 14.77 -9.56
C ASP A 47 -8.22 14.96 -8.06
N GLY A 48 -7.10 14.39 -7.59
CA GLY A 48 -6.63 14.50 -6.22
C GLY A 48 -7.37 13.59 -5.23
N ALA A 49 -7.15 13.82 -3.93
CA ALA A 49 -7.83 13.06 -2.89
C ALA A 49 -9.33 13.39 -2.86
N HIS A 50 -10.16 12.41 -2.50
CA HIS A 50 -11.60 12.60 -2.36
C HIS A 50 -11.93 13.77 -1.41
N PRO A 51 -12.95 14.61 -1.67
CA PRO A 51 -13.28 15.78 -0.86
C PRO A 51 -13.42 15.50 0.64
N ILE A 52 -14.06 14.39 1.02
CA ILE A 52 -14.18 13.96 2.43
C ILE A 52 -12.80 13.76 3.09
N THR A 53 -11.83 13.21 2.35
CA THR A 53 -10.46 13.03 2.84
C THR A 53 -9.78 14.38 3.05
N LEU A 54 -10.02 15.35 2.16
CA LEU A 54 -9.48 16.70 2.28
C LEU A 54 -10.09 17.46 3.47
N ASP A 55 -11.41 17.35 3.67
CA ASP A 55 -12.10 17.96 4.82
C ASP A 55 -11.55 17.40 6.14
N ARG A 56 -11.42 16.07 6.23
CA ARG A 56 -10.87 15.43 7.42
C ARG A 56 -9.41 15.83 7.67
N MET A 57 -8.61 15.97 6.61
CA MET A 57 -7.24 16.46 6.72
C MET A 57 -7.20 17.90 7.27
N ALA A 58 -8.11 18.78 6.84
CA ALA A 58 -8.19 20.15 7.33
C ALA A 58 -8.51 20.21 8.83
N GLU A 59 -9.48 19.42 9.29
CA GLU A 59 -9.82 19.30 10.71
C GLU A 59 -8.62 18.83 11.55
N LEU A 60 -7.95 17.77 11.10
CA LEU A 60 -6.78 17.22 11.78
C LEU A 60 -5.62 18.24 11.84
N ARG A 61 -5.41 19.03 10.77
CA ARG A 61 -4.40 20.10 10.78
C ARG A 61 -4.72 21.14 11.85
N ILE A 62 -5.96 21.62 11.94
CA ILE A 62 -6.39 22.58 12.97
C ILE A 62 -6.13 22.02 14.36
N GLU A 63 -6.54 20.77 14.58
CA GLU A 63 -6.36 20.09 15.85
C GLU A 63 -4.86 19.99 16.23
N PHE A 64 -4.00 19.48 15.35
CA PHE A 64 -2.58 19.35 15.63
C PHE A 64 -1.88 20.69 15.84
N THR A 65 -2.23 21.72 15.06
CA THR A 65 -1.73 23.08 15.28
C THR A 65 -2.17 23.61 16.65
N SER A 66 -3.42 23.37 17.07
CA SER A 66 -3.91 23.81 18.38
C SER A 66 -3.18 23.13 19.55
N ARG A 67 -2.71 21.89 19.37
CA ARG A 67 -1.91 21.15 20.35
C ARG A 67 -0.46 21.65 20.44
N LEU A 68 0.10 22.18 19.36
CA LEU A 68 1.47 22.71 19.29
C LEU A 68 1.60 24.13 19.87
N VAL A 69 0.48 24.86 20.00
CA VAL A 69 0.43 26.25 20.51
C VAL A 69 0.01 26.31 22.00
N ARG A 70 -0.08 25.15 22.67
CA ARG A 70 -0.22 25.03 24.13
C ARG A 70 1.12 24.79 24.79
#